data_AF-A0A5C3NSX3-F1
#
_entry.id   AF-A0A5C3NSX3-F1
#
_cell.length_a   1.000
_cell.length_b   1.000
_cell.length_c   1.000
_cell.angle_alpha   90.00
_cell.angle_beta   90.00
_cell.angle_gamma   90.00
#
_symmetry.space_group_name_H-M   'P 1'
#
loop_
_entity.id
_entity.type
_entity.pdbx_description
1 polymer ?
#
loop_
_entity_poly.entity_id
_entity_poly.type
_entity_poly.pdbx_seq_one_letter_code
_entity_poly.pdbx_strand_id
1 'polypeptide(L)' 'DLTALVEANVRVQVENIALSDVMQRAWAKGRDVQVHGWVYELESGRLRDLGITVGKQ' A
#
# COMPACT_ATOMS: atom_id res chain seq x y z
N ASP A 1 -1.86 -5.84 -19.84
CA ASP A 1 -1.37 -6.99 -19.05
C ASP A 1 -2.10 -6.98 -17.71
N LEU A 2 -2.64 -8.12 -17.29
CA LEU A 2 -3.38 -8.24 -16.03
C LEU A 2 -2.48 -7.90 -14.83
N THR A 3 -1.18 -8.24 -14.92
CA THR A 3 -0.19 -7.93 -13.90
C THR A 3 -0.06 -6.43 -13.66
N ALA A 4 0.08 -5.65 -14.74
CA ALA A 4 0.18 -4.19 -14.66
C ALA A 4 -1.09 -3.54 -14.09
N LEU A 5 -2.27 -4.11 -14.38
CA LEU A 5 -3.54 -3.62 -13.82
C LEU A 5 -3.63 -3.88 -12.31
N VAL A 6 -3.18 -5.05 -11.84
CA VAL A 6 -3.13 -5.38 -10.41
C VAL A 6 -2.15 -4.47 -9.68
N GLU A 7 -0.97 -4.22 -10.23
CA GLU A 7 0.00 -3.30 -9.64
C GLU A 7 -0.53 -1.87 -9.54
N ALA A 8 -1.18 -1.38 -10.59
CA ALA A 8 -1.82 -0.07 -10.60
C ALA A 8 -2.95 0.02 -9.57
N ASN A 9 -3.74 -1.04 -9.43
CA ASN A 9 -4.79 -1.13 -8.43
C ASN A 9 -4.25 -1.07 -7.00
N VAL A 10 -3.18 -1.82 -6.70
CA VAL A 10 -2.52 -1.78 -5.39
C VAL A 10 -1.94 -0.40 -5.11
N ARG A 11 -1.30 0.25 -6.10
CA ARG A 11 -0.78 1.63 -5.96
C ARG A 11 -1.86 2.60 -5.53
N VAL A 12 -2.98 2.64 -6.26
CA VAL A 12 -4.10 3.54 -5.96
C VAL A 12 -4.72 3.21 -4.60
N GLN A 13 -4.80 1.93 -4.22
CA GLN A 13 -5.34 1.56 -2.91
C GLN A 13 -4.44 1.97 -1.75
N VAL A 14 -3.12 1.85 -1.88
CA VAL A 14 -2.18 2.34 -0.86
C VAL A 14 -2.36 3.84 -0.64
N GLU A 15 -2.49 4.62 -1.72
CA GLU A 15 -2.77 6.07 -1.66
C GLU A 15 -4.11 6.36 -0.99
N ASN A 16 -5.18 5.64 -1.36
CA ASN A 16 -6.51 5.82 -0.74
C ASN A 16 -6.49 5.50 0.76
N ILE A 17 -5.77 4.44 1.18
CA ILE A 17 -5.63 4.10 2.61
C ILE A 17 -4.84 5.18 3.34
N ALA A 18 -3.74 5.67 2.76
CA ALA A 18 -2.95 6.77 3.31
C ALA A 18 -3.79 8.05 3.49
N LEU A 19 -4.68 8.36 2.55
CA LEU A 19 -5.57 9.52 2.60
C LEU A 19 -6.78 9.34 3.53
N SER A 20 -7.02 8.14 4.04
CA SER A 20 -8.16 7.88 4.93
C SER A 20 -8.04 8.64 6.26
N ASP A 21 -9.18 9.06 6.83
CA ASP A 21 -9.21 9.75 8.12
C ASP A 21 -8.55 8.95 9.25
N VAL A 22 -8.58 7.61 9.16
CA VAL A 22 -7.94 6.73 10.15
C VAL A 22 -6.43 6.93 10.15
N MET A 23 -5.80 6.88 8.97
CA MET A 23 -4.35 7.08 8.82
C MET A 23 -3.95 8.51 9.14
N GLN A 24 -4.69 9.49 8.63
CA GLN A 24 -4.45 10.91 8.90
C GLN A 24 -4.48 11.21 10.41
N ARG A 25 -5.48 10.70 11.14
CA ARG A 25 -5.54 10.84 12.60
C ARG A 25 -4.43 10.08 13.33
N ALA A 26 -4.02 8.91 12.84
CA ALA A 26 -2.94 8.15 13.44
C ALA A 26 -1.61 8.91 13.35
N TRP A 27 -1.29 9.46 12.17
CA TRP A 27 -0.10 10.28 11.94
C TRP A 27 -0.16 11.62 12.69
N ALA A 28 -1.31 12.28 12.74
CA ALA A 28 -1.50 13.50 13.55
C ALA A 28 -1.27 13.25 15.06
N LYS A 29 -1.49 12.02 15.54
CA LYS A 29 -1.18 11.59 16.92
C LYS A 29 0.25 11.09 17.08
N GLY A 30 1.10 11.24 16.07
CA GLY A 30 2.50 10.81 16.09
C GLY A 30 2.72 9.30 16.05
N ARG A 31 1.69 8.51 15.69
CA ARG A 31 1.86 7.05 15.55
C ARG A 31 2.72 6.73 14.34
N ASP A 32 3.70 5.87 14.53
CA ASP A 32 4.57 5.38 13.46
C ASP A 32 3.92 4.17 12.77
N VAL A 33 3.06 4.44 11.80
CA VAL A 33 2.37 3.43 11.00
C VAL A 33 2.68 3.68 9.53
N GLN A 34 2.96 2.61 8.80
CA GLN A 34 3.26 2.65 7.37
C GLN A 34 2.29 1.76 6.60
N VAL A 35 1.97 2.16 5.37
CA VAL A 35 1.13 1.41 4.43
C VAL A 35 2.03 0.91 3.31
N HIS A 36 2.11 -0.40 3.13
CA HIS A 36 2.94 -1.06 2.12
C HIS A 36 2.07 -1.71 1.04
N GLY A 37 2.48 -1.59 -0.22
CA GLY A 37 1.80 -2.21 -1.36
C GLY A 37 2.51 -3.47 -1.84
N TRP A 38 1.92 -4.64 -1.59
CA TRP A 38 2.44 -5.94 -2.03
C TRP A 38 1.45 -6.69 -2.92
N VAL A 39 1.98 -7.57 -3.76
CA VAL A 39 1.19 -8.50 -4.58
C VAL A 39 1.65 -9.92 -4.28
N TYR A 40 0.69 -10.83 -4.11
CA TYR A 40 0.97 -12.25 -3.95
C TYR A 40 0.63 -12.99 -5.24
N GLU A 41 1.60 -13.68 -5.80
CA GLU A 41 1.44 -14.52 -6.97
C GLU A 41 1.08 -15.95 -6.55
N LEU A 42 -0.14 -16.38 -6.85
CA LEU A 42 -0.63 -17.70 -6.43
C LEU A 42 0.11 -18.86 -7.10
N GLU A 43 0.47 -18.70 -8.37
CA GLU A 43 1.14 -19.74 -9.16
C GLU A 43 2.58 -19.99 -8.67
N SER A 44 3.33 -18.93 -8.37
CA SER A 44 4.72 -19.01 -7.95
C SER A 44 4.88 -19.07 -6.42
N GLY A 45 3.81 -18.77 -5.67
CA GLY A 45 3.84 -18.63 -4.21
C GLY A 45 4.69 -17.46 -3.72
N ARG A 46 5.03 -16.51 -4.60
CA ARG A 46 5.93 -15.39 -4.28
C ARG A 46 5.15 -14.16 -3.86
N LEU A 47 5.60 -13.55 -2.78
CA LEU A 47 5.22 -12.19 -2.41
C LEU A 47 6.16 -11.22 -3.10
N ARG A 48 5.60 -10.25 -3.81
CA ARG A 48 6.34 -9.20 -4.53
C ARG A 48 6.03 -7.85 -3.91
N ASP A 49 7.09 -7.19 -3.45
CA ASP A 49 7.00 -5.79 -3.04
C ASP A 49 6.95 -4.90 -4.28
N LEU A 50 5.98 -3.98 -4.33
CA LEU A 50 5.88 -3.00 -5.42
C LEU A 50 6.76 -1.76 -5.19
N GLY A 51 7.49 -1.69 -4.08
CA GLY A 51 8.31 -0.54 -3.71
C GLY A 51 7.47 0.68 -3.33
N ILE A 52 6.22 0.46 -2.91
CA ILE A 52 5.28 1.52 -2.54
C ILE A 52 5.10 1.46 -1.04
N THR A 53 5.61 2.48 -0.35
CA THR A 53 5.44 2.65 1.09
C THR A 53 5.06 4.09 1.38
N VAL A 54 3.99 4.29 2.13
CA VAL A 54 3.57 5.61 2.61
C VAL A 54 3.58 5.60 4.14
N GLY A 55 4.34 6.51 4.73
CA GLY A 55 4.41 6.73 6.17
C GLY A 55 3.96 8.13 6.54
N LYS A 56 4.16 8.51 7.81
CA LYS A 56 3.90 9.89 8.25
C LYS A 56 4.78 10.86 7.45
N GLN A 57 4.22 12.02 7.07
CA GLN A 57 4.96 13.16 6.54
C GLN A 57 5.62 13.96 7.68
#